data_AF-A0A7C5NFY7-F1
#
_entry.id   AF-A0A7C5NFY7-F1
#
_cell.length_a   1.000
_cell.length_b   1.000
_cell.length_c   1.000
_cell.angle_alpha   90.00
_cell.angle_beta   90.00
_cell.angle_gamma   90.00
#
_symmetry.space_group_name_H-M   'P 1'
#
loop_
_entity.id
_entity.type
_entity.pdbx_description
1 polymer ?
#
loop_
_entity_poly.entity_id
_entity_poly.type
_entity_poly.pdbx_seq_one_letter_code
_entity_poly.pdbx_strand_id
1 'polypeptide(L)'
;MKKYNAPRVKESRGVQLLTTIWLVPFIAMIIALWLGYQYYIKIGSTIKIKFESNAGLIENQSPIKMRDVTVGIVKKISLTDDGRGVIITARMNRDVSKYLNNKAKFWIVHPDVGSHGVSGLDTIVSGSYIELYGKKGQETIHDYIGLEKSPIFDEAKGSYFVLSAPQSYNISEGSKIYYRMLEVGRVERVGISL
;
A
#
# COMPACT_ATOMS: atom_id res chain seq x y z
N MET A 1 -16.05 85.77 -35.32
CA MET A 1 -15.42 84.61 -35.99
C MET A 1 -15.58 83.38 -35.10
N LYS A 2 -16.40 82.40 -35.49
CA LYS A 2 -16.72 81.19 -34.70
C LYS A 2 -15.71 80.08 -35.04
N LYS A 3 -14.93 79.62 -34.06
CA LYS A 3 -14.02 78.48 -34.24
C LYS A 3 -14.82 77.18 -34.26
N TYR A 4 -14.77 76.45 -35.37
CA TYR A 4 -15.34 75.12 -35.46
C TYR A 4 -14.40 74.13 -34.75
N ASN A 5 -14.92 73.45 -33.72
CA ASN A 5 -14.24 72.31 -33.11
C ASN A 5 -14.39 71.11 -34.02
N ALA A 6 -13.29 70.67 -34.63
CA ALA A 6 -13.26 69.41 -35.36
C ALA A 6 -13.44 68.22 -34.38
N PRO A 7 -14.27 67.22 -34.71
CA PRO A 7 -14.42 66.04 -33.88
C PRO A 7 -13.11 65.24 -33.85
N ARG A 8 -12.58 65.00 -32.65
CA ARG A 8 -11.43 64.11 -32.45
C ARG A 8 -11.90 62.66 -32.55
N VAL A 9 -11.59 62.03 -33.67
CA VAL A 9 -11.71 60.58 -33.84
C VAL A 9 -10.70 59.92 -32.90
N LYS A 10 -11.19 59.30 -31.82
CA LYS A 10 -10.40 58.33 -31.06
C LYS A 10 -10.40 57.03 -31.86
N GLU A 11 -9.27 56.68 -32.45
CA GLU A 11 -9.07 55.34 -32.97
C GLU A 11 -9.30 54.34 -31.84
N SER A 12 -10.35 53.54 -31.98
CA SER A 12 -10.55 52.34 -31.18
C SER A 12 -9.39 51.40 -31.52
N ARG A 13 -8.38 51.36 -30.65
CA ARG A 13 -7.24 50.43 -30.73
C ARG A 13 -7.79 49.00 -30.73
N GLY A 14 -8.05 48.47 -31.91
CA GLY A 14 -8.42 47.07 -32.18
C GLY A 14 -7.23 46.13 -31.99
N VAL A 15 -6.64 46.15 -30.80
CA VAL A 15 -5.52 45.29 -30.41
C VAL A 15 -5.81 44.68 -29.05
N GLN A 16 -6.85 43.83 -29.01
CA GLN A 16 -7.11 42.96 -27.84
C GLN A 16 -7.45 41.51 -28.22
N LEU A 17 -7.71 41.20 -29.50
CA LEU A 17 -8.09 39.85 -29.91
C LEU A 17 -6.88 38.89 -30.03
N LEU A 18 -5.73 39.38 -30.51
CA LEU A 18 -4.50 38.57 -30.60
C LEU A 18 -3.91 38.23 -29.23
N THR A 19 -4.02 39.13 -28.25
CA THR A 19 -3.51 38.91 -26.88
C THR A 19 -4.47 38.06 -26.04
N THR A 20 -5.78 38.12 -26.32
CA THR A 20 -6.79 37.28 -25.62
C THR A 20 -6.75 35.82 -26.07
N ILE A 21 -6.61 35.56 -27.38
CA ILE A 21 -6.57 34.19 -27.94
C ILE A 21 -5.38 33.40 -27.40
N TRP A 22 -4.24 34.06 -27.13
CA TRP A 22 -3.04 33.41 -26.60
C TRP A 22 -3.01 33.28 -25.07
N LEU A 23 -3.88 34.00 -24.36
CA LEU A 23 -4.00 33.87 -22.90
C LEU A 23 -4.53 32.49 -22.52
N VAL A 24 -5.52 32.00 -23.25
CA VAL A 24 -6.16 30.69 -23.04
C VAL A 24 -5.16 29.52 -23.12
N PRO A 25 -4.33 29.35 -24.18
CA PRO A 25 -3.36 28.27 -24.25
C PRO A 25 -2.25 28.41 -23.19
N PHE A 26 -1.85 29.63 -22.82
CA PHE A 26 -0.86 29.82 -21.77
C PHE A 26 -1.40 29.42 -20.38
N ILE A 27 -2.64 29.83 -20.06
CA ILE A 27 -3.33 29.40 -18.84
C ILE A 27 -3.53 27.89 -18.85
N ALA A 28 -3.97 27.31 -19.96
CA ALA A 28 -4.13 25.87 -20.11
C ALA A 28 -2.80 25.13 -19.90
N MET A 29 -1.69 25.65 -20.43
CA MET A 29 -0.35 25.09 -20.22
C MET A 29 0.08 25.15 -18.75
N ILE A 30 -0.18 26.26 -18.06
CA ILE A 30 0.11 26.39 -16.61
C ILE A 30 -0.72 25.38 -15.81
N ILE A 31 -2.02 25.25 -16.11
CA ILE A 31 -2.89 24.27 -15.44
C ILE A 31 -2.41 22.84 -15.72
N ALA A 32 -2.04 22.52 -16.96
CA ALA A 32 -1.51 21.21 -17.32
C ALA A 32 -0.20 20.89 -16.58
N LEU A 33 0.72 21.85 -16.52
CA LEU A 33 1.96 21.72 -15.73
C LEU A 33 1.67 21.55 -14.24
N TRP A 34 0.71 22.29 -13.70
CA TRP A 34 0.32 22.19 -12.30
C TRP A 34 -0.32 20.83 -11.97
N LEU A 35 -1.25 20.36 -12.79
CA LEU A 35 -1.87 19.04 -12.64
C LEU A 35 -0.84 17.92 -12.78
N GLY A 36 0.07 18.02 -13.76
CA GLY A 36 1.17 17.08 -13.95
C GLY A 36 2.11 17.03 -12.74
N TYR A 37 2.44 18.19 -12.17
CA TYR A 37 3.28 18.29 -10.98
C TYR A 37 2.61 17.66 -9.75
N GLN A 38 1.32 17.94 -9.54
CA GLN A 38 0.53 17.34 -8.46
C GLN A 38 0.43 15.81 -8.61
N TYR A 39 0.26 15.31 -9.85
CA TYR A 39 0.26 13.88 -10.13
C TYR A 39 1.61 13.25 -9.80
N TYR A 40 2.72 13.84 -10.24
CA TYR A 40 4.06 13.32 -10.00
C TYR A 40 4.41 13.25 -8.51
N ILE A 41 4.03 14.26 -7.72
CA ILE A 41 4.30 14.30 -6.27
C ILE A 41 3.49 13.27 -5.48
N LYS A 42 2.30 12.89 -5.97
CA LYS A 42 1.45 11.88 -5.34
C LYS A 42 1.87 10.44 -5.65
N ILE A 43 2.72 10.23 -6.66
CA ILE A 43 3.29 8.91 -6.96
C ILE A 43 4.31 8.61 -5.85
N GLY A 44 3.92 7.75 -4.91
CA GLY A 44 4.83 7.28 -3.86
C GLY A 44 5.84 6.25 -4.37
N SER A 45 6.68 5.75 -3.46
CA SER A 45 7.79 4.86 -3.78
C SER A 45 7.31 3.54 -4.37
N THR A 46 7.97 3.08 -5.43
CA THR A 46 7.77 1.72 -5.96
C THR A 46 8.80 0.80 -5.33
N ILE A 47 8.35 -0.34 -4.82
CA ILE A 47 9.18 -1.37 -4.20
C ILE A 47 8.98 -2.71 -4.90
N LYS A 48 9.96 -3.61 -4.78
CA LYS A 48 9.91 -4.99 -5.24
C LYS A 48 9.99 -5.91 -4.03
N ILE A 49 9.10 -6.90 -3.97
CA ILE A 49 9.06 -7.89 -2.91
C ILE A 49 9.12 -9.27 -3.56
N LYS A 50 10.15 -10.05 -3.24
CA LYS A 50 10.29 -11.42 -3.74
C LYS A 50 9.59 -12.40 -2.81
N PHE A 51 8.66 -13.19 -3.34
CA PHE A 51 7.99 -14.28 -2.63
C PHE A 51 8.26 -15.61 -3.36
N GLU A 52 8.07 -16.74 -2.69
CA GLU A 52 8.11 -18.06 -3.33
C GLU A 52 6.88 -18.30 -4.22
N SER A 53 5.72 -17.75 -3.84
CA SER A 53 4.48 -17.85 -4.58
C SER A 53 3.67 -16.57 -4.48
N ASN A 54 2.80 -16.35 -5.47
CA ASN A 54 1.87 -15.22 -5.50
C ASN A 54 0.72 -15.37 -4.50
N ALA A 55 0.42 -16.59 -4.05
CA ALA A 55 -0.53 -16.89 -2.98
C ALA A 55 -1.89 -16.16 -3.09
N GLY A 56 -2.41 -16.04 -4.32
CA GLY A 56 -3.73 -15.43 -4.60
C GLY A 56 -3.76 -13.91 -4.68
N LEU A 57 -2.61 -13.22 -4.73
CA LEU A 57 -2.58 -11.78 -4.96
C LEU A 57 -2.96 -11.42 -6.40
N ILE A 58 -3.55 -10.26 -6.60
CA ILE A 58 -4.05 -9.80 -7.90
C ILE A 58 -3.43 -8.44 -8.22
N GLU A 59 -2.93 -8.30 -9.45
CA GLU A 59 -2.37 -7.05 -9.96
C GLU A 59 -3.40 -5.92 -9.94
N ASN A 60 -2.98 -4.73 -9.52
CA ASN A 60 -3.82 -3.53 -9.42
C ASN A 60 -5.03 -3.64 -8.49
N GLN A 61 -5.13 -4.71 -7.70
CA GLN A 61 -6.26 -4.94 -6.80
C GLN A 61 -5.82 -5.26 -5.37
N SER A 62 -4.82 -6.13 -5.18
CA SER A 62 -4.39 -6.53 -3.83
C SER A 62 -3.77 -5.35 -3.07
N PRO A 63 -4.32 -4.98 -1.89
CA PRO A 63 -3.79 -3.90 -1.10
C PRO A 63 -2.54 -4.33 -0.31
N ILE A 64 -1.73 -3.36 0.06
CA ILE A 64 -0.71 -3.52 1.09
C ILE A 64 -1.18 -2.78 2.32
N LYS A 65 -1.25 -3.47 3.45
CA LYS A 65 -1.77 -2.95 4.71
C LYS A 65 -0.68 -2.86 5.76
N MET A 66 -0.80 -1.89 6.66
CA MET A 66 -0.01 -1.82 7.88
C MET A 66 -0.99 -1.49 9.00
N ARG A 67 -1.18 -2.41 9.95
CA ARG A 67 -2.14 -2.24 11.06
C ARG A 67 -3.56 -1.95 10.53
N ASP A 68 -4.02 -2.77 9.59
CA ASP A 68 -5.32 -2.66 8.90
C ASP A 68 -5.53 -1.42 8.02
N VAL A 69 -4.56 -0.52 7.95
CA VAL A 69 -4.62 0.67 7.09
C VAL A 69 -3.97 0.37 5.74
N THR A 70 -4.67 0.65 4.63
CA THR A 70 -4.11 0.53 3.28
C THR A 70 -3.02 1.57 3.05
N VAL A 71 -1.81 1.10 2.81
CA VAL A 71 -0.59 1.91 2.64
C VAL A 71 0.07 1.72 1.27
N GLY A 72 -0.48 0.86 0.42
CA GLY A 72 0.01 0.64 -0.92
C GLY A 72 -0.88 -0.30 -1.72
N ILE A 73 -0.48 -0.57 -2.95
CA ILE A 73 -1.17 -1.48 -3.86
C ILE A 73 -0.18 -2.27 -4.71
N VAL A 74 -0.49 -3.54 -4.94
CA VAL A 74 0.24 -4.38 -5.89
C VAL A 74 0.02 -3.85 -7.30
N LYS A 75 1.10 -3.60 -8.05
CA LYS A 75 1.03 -3.07 -9.42
C LYS A 75 1.35 -4.09 -10.49
N LYS A 76 2.30 -4.99 -10.23
CA LYS A 76 2.70 -6.02 -11.17
C LYS A 76 3.25 -7.23 -10.43
N ILE A 77 2.96 -8.42 -10.94
CA ILE A 77 3.47 -9.70 -10.47
C ILE A 77 4.24 -10.32 -11.65
N SER A 78 5.53 -10.52 -11.46
CA SER A 78 6.39 -11.16 -12.46
C SER A 78 6.99 -12.44 -11.89
N LEU A 79 7.33 -13.41 -12.72
CA LEU A 79 8.17 -14.54 -12.31
C LEU A 79 9.62 -14.06 -12.14
N THR A 80 10.35 -14.70 -11.23
CA THR A 80 11.82 -14.56 -11.19
C THR A 80 12.45 -15.23 -12.41
N ASP A 81 13.66 -14.81 -12.79
CA ASP A 81 14.36 -15.35 -13.97
C ASP A 81 14.63 -16.87 -13.85
N ASP A 82 14.76 -17.38 -12.62
CA ASP A 82 14.93 -18.80 -12.32
C ASP A 82 13.60 -19.57 -12.22
N GLY A 83 12.45 -18.89 -12.33
CA GLY A 83 11.11 -19.48 -12.26
C GLY A 83 10.72 -20.04 -10.89
N ARG A 84 11.57 -19.92 -9.86
CA ARG A 84 11.34 -20.49 -8.53
C ARG A 84 10.55 -19.57 -7.58
N GLY A 85 10.20 -18.38 -8.03
CA GLY A 85 9.44 -17.44 -7.22
C GLY A 85 8.79 -16.34 -8.06
N VAL A 86 8.20 -15.39 -7.34
CA VAL A 86 7.54 -14.23 -7.93
C VAL A 86 8.11 -12.94 -7.36
N ILE A 87 8.22 -11.93 -8.22
CA ILE A 87 8.59 -10.56 -7.89
C ILE A 87 7.33 -9.71 -7.95
N ILE A 88 6.93 -9.20 -6.81
CA ILE A 88 5.80 -8.32 -6.66
C ILE A 88 6.29 -6.89 -6.68
N THR A 89 5.95 -6.16 -7.74
CA THR A 89 6.16 -4.72 -7.81
C THR A 89 4.96 -4.02 -7.20
N ALA A 90 5.19 -3.27 -6.12
CA ALA A 90 4.15 -2.58 -5.38
C ALA A 90 4.40 -1.07 -5.37
N ARG A 91 3.31 -0.31 -5.38
CA ARG A 91 3.35 1.14 -5.19
C ARG A 91 2.89 1.47 -3.77
N MET A 92 3.77 2.11 -3.02
CA MET A 92 3.54 2.51 -1.64
C MET A 92 3.15 3.98 -1.56
N ASN A 93 2.38 4.34 -0.55
CA ASN A 93 2.07 5.74 -0.22
C ASN A 93 3.32 6.43 0.33
N ARG A 94 3.43 7.75 0.11
CA ARG A 94 4.57 8.54 0.61
C ARG A 94 4.65 8.56 2.15
N ASP A 95 3.51 8.43 2.82
CA ASP A 95 3.41 8.49 4.28
C ASP A 95 4.13 7.32 4.96
N VAL A 96 4.30 6.19 4.26
CA VAL A 96 5.00 5.02 4.77
C VAL A 96 6.47 4.93 4.36
N SER A 97 7.00 5.90 3.60
CA SER A 97 8.40 5.88 3.16
C SER A 97 9.40 5.70 4.32
N LYS A 98 9.13 6.28 5.49
CA LYS A 98 9.99 6.16 6.69
C LYS A 98 10.00 4.74 7.29
N TYR A 99 9.05 3.90 6.93
CA TYR A 99 8.91 2.52 7.41
C TYR A 99 9.50 1.51 6.42
N LEU A 100 9.78 1.94 5.18
CA LEU A 100 10.39 1.14 4.11
C LEU A 100 11.92 1.12 4.27
N ASN A 101 12.41 0.48 5.32
CA ASN A 101 13.84 0.33 5.63
C ASN A 101 14.20 -1.13 5.89
N ASN A 102 15.43 -1.40 6.34
CA ASN A 102 15.91 -2.76 6.65
C ASN A 102 15.12 -3.51 7.74
N LYS A 103 14.27 -2.83 8.51
CA LYS A 103 13.38 -3.43 9.51
C LYS A 103 11.99 -3.74 8.95
N ALA A 104 11.71 -3.37 7.70
CA ALA A 104 10.45 -3.66 7.06
C ALA A 104 10.34 -5.17 6.77
N LYS A 105 9.21 -5.76 7.14
CA LYS A 105 8.88 -7.16 6.89
C LYS A 105 7.53 -7.20 6.19
N PHE A 106 7.46 -8.05 5.16
CA PHE A 106 6.26 -8.23 4.36
C PHE A 106 5.85 -9.69 4.39
N TRP A 107 4.57 -9.99 4.52
CA TRP A 107 4.03 -11.34 4.37
C TRP A 107 2.65 -11.29 3.73
N ILE A 108 2.25 -12.40 3.11
CA ILE A 108 0.93 -12.52 2.50
C ILE A 108 -0.06 -13.02 3.55
N VAL A 109 -1.20 -12.36 3.68
CA VAL A 109 -2.29 -12.78 4.55
C VAL A 109 -3.43 -13.31 3.69
N HIS A 110 -3.89 -14.50 4.05
CA HIS A 110 -5.06 -15.14 3.46
C HIS A 110 -6.27 -14.86 4.37
N PRO A 111 -7.40 -14.40 3.83
CA PRO A 111 -8.61 -14.28 4.62
C PRO A 111 -9.15 -15.69 4.91
N ASP A 112 -9.15 -16.09 6.18
CA ASP A 112 -9.87 -17.27 6.64
C ASP A 112 -11.37 -17.01 6.56
N VAL A 113 -12.02 -17.49 5.50
CA VAL A 113 -13.48 -17.54 5.42
C VAL A 113 -13.95 -18.66 6.35
N GLY A 114 -14.19 -18.31 7.61
CA GLY A 114 -14.77 -19.22 8.59
C GLY A 114 -16.08 -19.81 8.05
N SER A 115 -16.25 -21.12 8.23
CA SER A 115 -17.39 -21.94 7.82
C SER A 115 -18.75 -21.59 8.48
N HIS A 116 -18.88 -20.42 9.10
CA HIS A 116 -20.06 -19.97 9.84
C HIS A 116 -20.90 -18.94 9.08
N GLY A 117 -21.16 -19.18 7.79
CA GLY A 117 -22.24 -18.53 7.04
C GLY A 117 -22.13 -17.00 6.92
N VAL A 118 -21.58 -16.53 5.81
CA VAL A 118 -21.67 -15.11 5.42
C VAL A 118 -23.08 -14.77 4.95
N SER A 119 -23.84 -14.02 5.76
CA SER A 119 -24.93 -13.18 5.25
C SER A 119 -24.34 -11.87 4.77
N GLY A 120 -24.34 -11.65 3.46
CA GLY A 120 -23.83 -10.44 2.83
C GLY A 120 -23.01 -10.77 1.58
N LEU A 121 -23.64 -10.70 0.41
CA LEU A 121 -23.04 -10.97 -0.90
C LEU A 121 -21.96 -9.95 -1.33
N ASP A 122 -21.50 -9.07 -0.45
CA ASP A 122 -20.45 -8.07 -0.71
C ASP A 122 -19.04 -8.48 -0.23
N THR A 123 -18.90 -9.51 0.61
CA THR A 123 -17.59 -9.90 1.20
C THR A 123 -16.76 -10.89 0.39
N ILE A 124 -17.24 -11.36 -0.77
CA ILE A 124 -16.59 -12.43 -1.56
C ILE A 124 -15.27 -11.98 -2.25
N VAL A 125 -14.88 -10.70 -2.20
CA VAL A 125 -13.70 -10.20 -2.95
C VAL A 125 -12.68 -9.48 -2.06
N SER A 126 -12.52 -9.90 -0.81
CA SER A 126 -11.25 -9.59 -0.12
C SER A 126 -10.22 -10.61 -0.58
N GLY A 127 -9.66 -10.44 -1.78
CA GLY A 127 -8.54 -11.26 -2.23
C GLY A 127 -7.36 -11.20 -1.24
N SER A 128 -6.40 -12.11 -1.37
CA SER A 128 -5.18 -12.06 -0.55
C SER A 128 -4.57 -10.65 -0.57
N TYR A 129 -3.94 -10.26 0.54
CA TYR A 129 -3.29 -8.97 0.66
C TYR A 129 -1.91 -9.13 1.30
N ILE A 130 -1.07 -8.10 1.17
CA ILE A 130 0.25 -8.08 1.81
C ILE A 130 0.17 -7.25 3.07
N GLU A 131 0.63 -7.77 4.19
CA GLU A 131 0.82 -7.00 5.42
C GLU A 131 2.27 -6.50 5.50
N LEU A 132 2.44 -5.25 5.90
CA LEU A 132 3.70 -4.57 6.14
C LEU A 132 3.82 -4.31 7.65
N TYR A 133 4.92 -4.79 8.21
CA TYR A 133 5.42 -4.29 9.49
C TYR A 133 6.70 -3.51 9.27
N GLY A 134 6.87 -2.38 9.95
CA GLY A 134 8.12 -1.65 9.94
C GLY A 134 8.23 -0.72 11.15
N LYS A 135 9.46 -0.32 11.47
CA LYS A 135 9.74 0.76 12.42
C LYS A 135 10.26 1.97 11.64
N LYS A 136 10.04 3.18 12.16
CA LYS A 136 10.60 4.39 11.53
C LYS A 136 12.14 4.29 11.49
N GLY A 137 12.71 4.63 10.34
CA GLY A 137 14.15 4.67 10.09
C GLY A 137 14.51 5.78 9.10
N GLN A 138 15.82 6.00 8.92
CA GLN A 138 16.34 7.03 8.01
C GLN A 138 16.67 6.46 6.62
N GLU A 139 17.02 5.18 6.54
CA GLU A 139 17.30 4.50 5.29
C GLU A 139 16.02 4.17 4.53
N THR A 140 16.07 4.18 3.20
CA THR A 140 14.97 3.70 2.35
C THR A 140 15.47 2.55 1.49
N ILE A 141 14.78 1.42 1.56
CA ILE A 141 15.07 0.23 0.76
C ILE A 141 13.94 0.02 -0.24
N HIS A 142 14.28 -0.47 -1.42
CA HIS A 142 13.32 -0.72 -2.50
C HIS A 142 13.14 -2.21 -2.81
N ASP A 143 14.05 -3.08 -2.36
CA ASP A 143 14.01 -4.52 -2.63
C ASP A 143 13.89 -5.30 -1.32
N TYR A 144 12.90 -6.18 -1.26
CA TYR A 144 12.54 -6.94 -0.06
C TYR A 144 12.38 -8.41 -0.36
N ILE A 145 12.61 -9.23 0.66
CA ILE A 145 12.23 -10.64 0.68
C ILE A 145 10.96 -10.76 1.51
N GLY A 146 9.93 -11.30 0.88
CA GLY A 146 8.66 -11.60 1.52
C GLY A 146 8.77 -12.85 2.37
N LEU A 147 8.14 -12.81 3.54
CA LEU A 147 8.04 -13.92 4.47
C LEU A 147 6.79 -14.75 4.16
N GLU A 148 6.88 -16.06 4.32
CA GLU A 148 5.73 -16.96 4.14
C GLU A 148 4.67 -16.79 5.23
N LYS A 149 5.11 -16.53 6.47
CA LYS A 149 4.26 -16.37 7.64
C LYS A 149 4.55 -15.06 8.36
N SER A 150 3.55 -14.57 9.09
CA SER A 150 3.73 -13.43 9.98
C SER A 150 4.89 -13.70 10.95
N PRO A 151 5.86 -12.78 11.07
CA PRO A 151 6.87 -12.88 12.10
C PRO A 151 6.25 -12.62 13.47
N ILE A 152 6.84 -13.20 14.51
CA ILE A 152 6.45 -12.92 15.90
C ILE A 152 7.03 -11.54 16.24
N PHE A 153 6.18 -10.63 16.71
CA PHE A 153 6.58 -9.29 17.11
C PHE A 153 6.63 -9.19 18.64
N ASP A 154 7.79 -8.86 19.19
CA ASP A 154 7.97 -8.59 20.64
C ASP A 154 7.14 -7.39 21.17
N GLU A 155 6.45 -6.66 20.29
CA GLU A 155 5.67 -5.46 20.64
C GLU A 155 4.22 -5.76 21.06
N ALA A 156 3.74 -6.99 20.90
CA ALA A 156 2.45 -7.37 21.44
C ALA A 156 2.51 -7.30 22.97
N LYS A 157 1.64 -6.49 23.59
CA LYS A 157 1.52 -6.47 25.06
C LYS A 157 1.13 -7.87 25.53
N GLY A 158 2.05 -8.58 26.16
CA GLY A 158 1.89 -9.96 26.58
C GLY A 158 3.23 -10.61 26.90
N SER A 159 3.19 -11.87 27.32
CA SER A 159 4.38 -12.68 27.56
C SER A 159 4.35 -13.90 26.66
N TYR A 160 5.46 -14.15 25.96
CA TYR A 160 5.65 -15.35 25.17
C TYR A 160 6.22 -16.46 26.06
N PHE A 161 5.61 -17.64 25.99
CA PHE A 161 6.08 -18.83 26.70
C PHE A 161 6.35 -19.93 25.70
N VAL A 162 7.44 -20.67 25.90
CA VAL A 162 7.74 -21.90 25.17
C VAL A 162 7.34 -23.07 26.06
N LEU A 163 6.45 -23.92 25.56
CA LEU A 163 5.98 -25.11 26.26
C LEU A 163 6.49 -26.34 25.50
N SER A 164 7.15 -27.24 26.21
CA SER A 164 7.62 -28.51 25.66
C SER A 164 6.70 -29.64 26.11
N ALA A 165 6.29 -30.49 25.16
CA ALA A 165 5.42 -31.63 25.41
C ALA A 165 5.93 -32.85 24.62
N PRO A 166 5.70 -34.08 25.12
CA PRO A 166 6.14 -35.30 24.44
C PRO A 166 5.38 -35.57 23.13
N GLN A 167 4.24 -34.91 22.91
CA GLN A 167 3.43 -35.02 21.70
C GLN A 167 2.62 -33.72 21.50
N SER A 168 2.14 -33.50 20.27
CA SER A 168 1.40 -32.28 19.90
C SER A 168 -0.01 -32.19 20.51
N TYR A 169 -0.59 -33.30 20.98
CA TYR A 169 -1.95 -33.36 21.57
C TYR A 169 -3.04 -32.68 20.70
N ASN A 170 -2.91 -32.74 19.36
CA ASN A 170 -3.79 -32.04 18.41
C ASN A 170 -3.86 -30.51 18.59
N ILE A 171 -2.84 -29.90 19.19
CA ILE A 171 -2.71 -28.44 19.27
C ILE A 171 -2.18 -27.92 17.94
N SER A 172 -2.87 -26.96 17.35
CA SER A 172 -2.45 -26.26 16.13
C SER A 172 -2.11 -24.79 16.41
N GLU A 173 -1.40 -24.15 15.48
CA GLU A 173 -1.31 -22.68 15.43
C GLU A 173 -2.73 -22.09 15.50
N GLY A 174 -2.92 -21.08 16.33
CA GLY A 174 -4.21 -20.45 16.62
C GLY A 174 -5.04 -21.11 17.74
N SER A 175 -4.63 -22.25 18.29
CA SER A 175 -5.35 -22.87 19.42
C SER A 175 -5.47 -21.92 20.60
N LYS A 176 -6.65 -21.80 21.19
CA LYS A 176 -6.92 -20.89 22.31
C LYS A 176 -6.36 -21.44 23.62
N ILE A 177 -5.74 -20.56 24.41
CA ILE A 177 -5.23 -20.87 25.74
C ILE A 177 -6.23 -20.31 26.76
N TYR A 178 -6.66 -21.17 27.69
CA TYR A 178 -7.64 -20.81 28.71
C TYR A 178 -7.04 -20.84 30.11
N TYR A 179 -7.46 -19.89 30.93
CA TYR A 179 -7.25 -19.91 32.38
C TYR A 179 -8.60 -19.68 33.05
N ARG A 180 -9.05 -20.63 33.88
CA ARG A 180 -10.36 -20.56 34.56
C ARG A 180 -11.53 -20.27 33.60
N MET A 181 -11.57 -20.98 32.47
CA MET A 181 -12.58 -20.82 31.40
C MET A 181 -12.57 -19.47 30.66
N LEU A 182 -11.61 -18.58 30.96
CA LEU A 182 -11.40 -17.35 30.20
C LEU A 182 -10.30 -17.55 29.18
N GLU A 183 -10.52 -17.09 27.95
CA GLU A 183 -9.50 -17.03 26.91
C GLU A 183 -8.45 -15.99 27.31
N VAL A 184 -7.21 -16.43 27.51
CA VAL A 184 -6.09 -15.59 27.97
C VAL A 184 -4.95 -15.50 26.97
N GLY A 185 -5.03 -16.24 25.87
CA GLY A 185 -4.01 -16.22 24.83
C GLY A 185 -4.28 -17.21 23.72
N ARG A 186 -3.30 -17.37 22.83
CA ARG A 186 -3.34 -18.30 21.71
C ARG A 186 -1.98 -18.92 21.46
N VAL A 187 -1.96 -20.10 20.85
CA VAL A 187 -0.76 -20.75 20.35
C VAL A 187 -0.33 -20.05 19.07
N GLU A 188 0.86 -19.47 19.06
CA GLU A 188 1.41 -18.76 17.89
C GLU A 188 2.13 -19.70 16.93
N ARG A 189 2.89 -20.67 17.46
CA ARG A 189 3.71 -21.60 16.68
C ARG A 189 3.74 -22.97 17.35
N VAL A 190 3.67 -24.03 16.52
CA VAL A 190 3.95 -25.41 16.93
C VAL A 190 5.12 -25.92 16.11
N GLY A 191 6.10 -26.53 16.76
CA GLY A 191 7.31 -27.05 16.11
C GLY A 191 7.88 -28.24 16.88
N ILE A 192 8.74 -28.99 16.20
CA ILE A 192 9.45 -30.11 16.80
C ILE A 192 10.80 -29.59 17.28
N SER A 193 11.14 -29.83 18.55
CA SER A 193 12.50 -29.66 19.05
C SER A 193 13.24 -30.98 18.86
N LEU A 194 14.32 -30.96 18.08
CA LEU A 194 15.29 -32.06 17.97
C LEU A 194 16.24 -32.05 19.16
#